data_AF-A0A8B9B817-F1
#
_entry.id   AF-A0A8B9B817-F1
#
_cell.length_a   1.000
_cell.length_b   1.000
_cell.length_c   1.000
_cell.angle_alpha   90.00
_cell.angle_beta   90.00
_cell.angle_gamma   90.00
#
_symmetry.space_group_name_H-M   'P 1'
#
loop_
_entity.id
_entity.type
_entity.pdbx_description
1 polymer ?
#
loop_
_entity_poly.entity_id
_entity_poly.type
_entity_poly.pdbx_seq_one_letter_code
_entity_poly.pdbx_strand_id
1 'polypeptide(L)'
;MTRGGRAAGAASRRGRAWPSWAPPPRCASAAWPPPSSPPSTRSRRGTSASTTAAGRCSPPPAGPASTSCCPSSRPTSRCSGGVMIYFDRIEVVNFLIQSAVYDIVKNYTADYDKALIFNKIHHELNQFCSVHTLQEVYIELFDQIDENLKLALQQDLTTMAPGLIIQAVRVTKPNIPETIRRNYELMESEKTKLLIAAQKQKVVEKEAETERKKALIEAEKIAQVAEITYGQKVMEKETEKRISEIEDAAFLAREKARADAECYTAMKVAEANKMKLTPEYLQLMKYKAIAANSKIYFGKDIPNMFMDYAGSQTKFAEGLSEGIHEEDGAGTSEDTKLLHNIN
;
A
#
# COMPACT_ATOMS: atom_id res chain seq x y z
N MET A 1 54.43 30.77 18.01
CA MET A 1 55.02 31.18 16.72
C MET A 1 53.91 31.34 15.70
N THR A 2 54.10 32.32 14.85
CA THR A 2 53.16 33.06 13.99
C THR A 2 52.72 32.35 12.72
N ARG A 3 51.60 32.86 12.15
CA ARG A 3 51.08 32.73 10.76
C ARG A 3 50.38 31.39 10.44
N GLY A 4 49.22 31.33 9.79
CA GLY A 4 48.49 32.30 8.98
C GLY A 4 48.15 31.67 7.62
N GLY A 5 46.95 31.90 7.08
CA GLY A 5 46.71 31.82 5.63
C GLY A 5 45.69 30.78 5.15
N ARG A 6 44.63 31.30 4.53
CA ARG A 6 43.51 30.65 3.83
C ARG A 6 43.92 30.03 2.47
N ALA A 7 43.13 29.04 2.01
CA ALA A 7 42.47 28.94 0.67
C ALA A 7 42.03 27.46 0.45
N ALA A 8 40.74 27.12 0.44
CA ALA A 8 39.79 27.19 -0.68
C ALA A 8 40.18 26.32 -1.90
N GLY A 9 39.42 25.26 -2.18
CA GLY A 9 39.46 24.57 -3.48
C GLY A 9 38.86 23.16 -3.53
N ALA A 10 37.74 23.04 -4.26
CA ALA A 10 37.30 21.87 -5.05
C ALA A 10 36.67 20.63 -4.37
N ALA A 11 35.33 20.69 -4.27
CA ALA A 11 34.36 19.77 -4.86
C ALA A 11 34.70 18.27 -5.02
N SER A 12 33.98 17.41 -4.27
CA SER A 12 33.52 16.09 -4.74
C SER A 12 32.36 15.61 -3.85
N ARG A 13 31.16 16.14 -4.09
CA ARG A 13 29.91 15.53 -3.57
C ARG A 13 29.57 14.32 -4.43
N ARG A 14 29.89 13.11 -3.97
CA ARG A 14 29.31 11.87 -4.49
C ARG A 14 27.88 11.76 -3.96
N GLY A 15 26.92 12.25 -4.76
CA GLY A 15 25.50 11.93 -4.57
C GLY A 15 25.29 10.44 -4.80
N ARG A 16 24.77 9.74 -3.78
CA ARG A 16 24.20 8.40 -3.94
C ARG A 16 22.85 8.57 -4.64
N ALA A 17 22.83 8.31 -5.95
CA ALA A 17 21.60 8.15 -6.69
C ALA A 17 20.90 6.85 -6.24
N TRP A 18 19.66 6.97 -5.81
CA TRP A 18 18.76 5.84 -5.57
C TRP A 18 18.36 5.25 -6.93
N PRO A 19 18.32 3.92 -7.10
CA PRO A 19 17.87 3.33 -8.36
C PRO A 19 16.36 3.47 -8.49
N SER A 20 15.94 4.16 -9.55
CA SER A 20 14.56 4.25 -10.01
C SER A 20 13.98 2.87 -10.27
N TRP A 21 12.92 2.51 -9.55
CA TRP A 21 12.08 1.35 -9.86
C TRP A 21 11.37 1.57 -11.21
N ALA A 22 11.74 0.80 -12.22
CA ALA A 22 10.98 0.66 -13.45
C ALA A 22 9.83 -0.34 -13.22
N PRO A 23 8.58 -0.03 -13.60
CA PRO A 23 7.48 -1.00 -13.52
C PRO A 23 7.60 -2.05 -14.64
N PRO A 24 7.21 -3.31 -14.40
CA PRO A 24 7.24 -4.35 -15.43
C PRO A 24 6.19 -4.10 -16.53
N PRO A 25 6.42 -4.58 -17.77
CA PRO A 25 5.46 -4.43 -18.85
C PRO A 25 4.19 -5.26 -18.57
N ARG A 26 3.04 -4.61 -18.74
CA ARG A 26 1.71 -5.23 -18.67
C ARG A 26 1.61 -6.32 -19.75
N CYS A 27 1.52 -7.58 -19.33
CA CYS A 27 1.05 -8.64 -20.22
C CYS A 27 -0.44 -8.42 -20.51
N ALA A 28 -0.76 -8.28 -21.79
CA ALA A 28 -2.10 -8.12 -22.29
C ALA A 28 -2.95 -9.36 -21.96
N SER A 29 -4.12 -9.10 -21.39
CA SER A 29 -5.22 -10.04 -21.22
C SER A 29 -5.63 -10.63 -22.58
N ALA A 30 -5.35 -11.90 -22.79
CA ALA A 30 -5.93 -12.68 -23.89
C ALA A 30 -7.42 -12.89 -23.61
N ALA A 31 -8.26 -12.04 -24.20
CA ALA A 31 -9.70 -12.21 -24.24
C ALA A 31 -10.04 -13.40 -25.15
N TRP A 32 -10.77 -14.37 -24.62
CA TRP A 32 -11.33 -15.48 -25.38
C TRP A 32 -12.44 -14.95 -26.32
N PRO A 33 -12.52 -15.41 -27.58
CA PRO A 33 -13.64 -15.06 -28.45
C PRO A 33 -14.93 -15.79 -27.99
N PRO A 34 -16.11 -15.16 -28.08
CA PRO A 34 -17.37 -15.79 -27.69
C PRO A 34 -17.84 -16.84 -28.70
N PRO A 35 -18.60 -17.87 -28.27
CA PRO A 35 -19.13 -18.90 -29.16
C PRO A 35 -20.33 -18.38 -29.95
N SER A 36 -20.33 -18.66 -31.26
CA SER A 36 -21.44 -18.41 -32.17
C SER A 36 -22.63 -19.31 -31.85
N SER A 37 -23.81 -18.69 -31.74
CA SER A 37 -25.10 -19.36 -31.58
C SER A 37 -25.67 -19.83 -32.95
N PRO A 38 -26.62 -20.79 -32.98
CA PRO A 38 -26.99 -21.53 -34.18
C PRO A 38 -28.12 -20.84 -34.97
N PRO A 39 -28.33 -21.16 -36.26
CA PRO A 39 -29.54 -20.77 -36.95
C PRO A 39 -30.59 -21.90 -36.93
N SER A 40 -31.79 -21.55 -36.46
CA SER A 40 -33.02 -22.31 -36.63
C SER A 40 -33.67 -21.99 -37.99
N THR A 41 -34.11 -23.07 -38.65
CA THR A 41 -35.30 -23.19 -39.51
C THR A 41 -35.53 -22.18 -40.65
N ARG A 42 -35.54 -22.69 -41.90
CA ARG A 42 -36.67 -22.41 -42.80
C ARG A 42 -36.95 -23.56 -43.78
N SER A 43 -38.22 -23.95 -43.78
CA SER A 43 -38.87 -24.92 -44.65
C SER A 43 -38.84 -24.54 -46.14
N ARG A 44 -38.73 -25.54 -47.02
CA ARG A 44 -39.59 -25.61 -48.22
C ARG A 44 -39.74 -27.05 -48.71
N ARG A 45 -41.01 -27.41 -48.94
CA ARG A 45 -41.52 -28.65 -49.54
C ARG A 45 -41.11 -28.78 -51.01
N GLY A 46 -41.05 -30.01 -51.52
CA GLY A 46 -41.12 -30.28 -52.96
C GLY A 46 -40.64 -31.66 -53.40
N THR A 47 -41.50 -32.67 -53.20
CA THR A 47 -41.82 -33.77 -54.15
C THR A 47 -40.73 -34.53 -54.94
N SER A 48 -40.72 -35.84 -54.65
CA SER A 48 -40.86 -36.99 -55.57
C SER A 48 -39.67 -37.56 -56.36
N ALA A 49 -39.69 -38.91 -56.33
CA ALA A 49 -39.21 -39.88 -57.33
C ALA A 49 -37.78 -40.43 -57.18
N SER A 50 -37.73 -41.62 -56.57
CA SER A 50 -37.09 -42.85 -57.05
C SER A 50 -35.99 -42.74 -58.12
N THR A 51 -34.81 -43.32 -57.86
CA THR A 51 -34.17 -44.32 -58.73
C THR A 51 -33.04 -45.03 -57.98
N THR A 52 -33.10 -46.35 -58.04
CA THR A 52 -32.13 -47.40 -57.71
C THR A 52 -30.72 -47.16 -58.25
N ALA A 53 -29.67 -47.34 -57.45
CA ALA A 53 -28.35 -47.75 -57.95
C ALA A 53 -27.48 -48.34 -56.84
N ALA A 54 -27.31 -49.66 -56.89
CA ALA A 54 -26.25 -50.41 -56.22
C ALA A 54 -24.90 -50.06 -56.85
N GLY A 55 -23.86 -49.86 -56.03
CA GLY A 55 -22.54 -49.45 -56.50
C GLY A 55 -21.40 -49.81 -55.55
N ARG A 56 -21.10 -51.11 -55.50
CA ARG A 56 -19.78 -51.75 -55.30
C ARG A 56 -18.71 -50.98 -54.50
N CYS A 57 -18.38 -51.53 -53.32
CA CYS A 57 -17.09 -51.36 -52.68
C CYS A 57 -15.95 -51.93 -53.55
N SER A 58 -14.83 -51.22 -53.60
CA SER A 58 -13.51 -51.77 -53.96
C SER A 58 -12.47 -51.19 -53.00
N PRO A 59 -11.47 -51.98 -52.55
CA PRO A 59 -10.60 -51.63 -51.42
C PRO A 59 -9.32 -50.89 -51.87
N PRO A 60 -8.65 -50.12 -50.98
CA PRO A 60 -7.26 -49.71 -51.19
C PRO A 60 -6.27 -50.79 -50.67
N PRO A 61 -5.00 -50.76 -51.12
CA PRO A 61 -4.12 -51.93 -51.16
C PRO A 61 -3.41 -52.22 -49.82
N ALA A 62 -3.06 -53.49 -49.67
CA ALA A 62 -2.32 -54.06 -48.56
C ALA A 62 -0.87 -53.54 -48.48
N GLY A 63 -0.46 -53.12 -47.29
CA GLY A 63 0.92 -52.99 -46.83
C GLY A 63 1.04 -53.62 -45.43
N PRO A 64 2.19 -54.22 -45.05
CA PRO A 64 2.27 -55.09 -43.88
C PRO A 64 2.53 -54.26 -42.63
N ALA A 65 1.46 -53.82 -41.97
CA ALA A 65 1.50 -53.52 -40.55
C ALA A 65 0.66 -54.61 -39.88
N SER A 66 1.33 -55.55 -39.20
CA SER A 66 0.69 -56.56 -38.37
C SER A 66 0.08 -55.89 -37.13
N THR A 67 -1.01 -55.15 -37.32
CA THR A 67 -1.90 -54.76 -36.23
C THR A 67 -2.74 -55.99 -35.91
N SER A 68 -2.25 -56.82 -34.99
CA SER A 68 -3.05 -57.93 -34.48
C SER A 68 -4.18 -57.38 -33.61
N CYS A 69 -5.33 -57.12 -34.23
CA CYS A 69 -6.60 -56.96 -33.53
C CYS A 69 -7.14 -58.36 -33.21
N CYS A 70 -6.88 -58.85 -32.00
CA CYS A 70 -7.66 -59.93 -31.41
C CYS A 70 -8.88 -59.33 -30.69
N PRO A 71 -10.09 -59.91 -30.82
CA PRO A 71 -11.25 -59.47 -30.07
C PRO A 71 -11.20 -59.97 -28.62
N SER A 72 -11.36 -58.99 -27.72
CA SER A 72 -12.13 -59.05 -26.48
C SER A 72 -11.69 -59.96 -25.32
N SER A 73 -10.80 -59.42 -24.49
CA SER A 73 -11.07 -59.34 -23.05
C SER A 73 -10.48 -58.02 -22.54
N ARG A 74 -11.31 -57.00 -22.34
CA ARG A 74 -10.83 -55.78 -21.65
C ARG A 74 -10.34 -56.21 -20.26
N PRO A 75 -9.16 -55.76 -19.79
CA PRO A 75 -8.77 -55.95 -18.41
C PRO A 75 -9.90 -55.52 -17.49
N THR A 76 -10.47 -56.47 -16.76
CA THR A 76 -11.47 -56.18 -15.74
C THR A 76 -10.77 -56.34 -14.41
N SER A 77 -10.51 -55.25 -13.69
CA SER A 77 -9.99 -55.34 -12.34
C SER A 77 -11.11 -55.04 -11.35
N ARG A 78 -11.16 -55.84 -10.28
CA ARG A 78 -12.09 -55.64 -9.18
C ARG A 78 -11.36 -54.85 -8.10
N CYS A 79 -11.82 -53.64 -7.81
CA CYS A 79 -11.28 -52.87 -6.69
C CYS A 79 -11.82 -53.39 -5.36
N SER A 80 -11.10 -53.11 -4.27
CA SER A 80 -11.51 -53.44 -2.89
C SER A 80 -12.93 -52.93 -2.54
N GLY A 81 -13.41 -51.87 -3.20
CA GLY A 81 -14.77 -51.34 -3.07
C GLY A 81 -15.88 -52.08 -3.84
N GLY A 82 -15.60 -53.24 -4.46
CA GLY A 82 -16.60 -54.05 -5.18
C GLY A 82 -17.01 -53.51 -6.55
N VAL A 83 -16.44 -52.38 -6.98
CA VAL A 83 -16.67 -51.78 -8.30
C VAL A 83 -15.71 -52.40 -9.32
N MET A 84 -16.26 -52.85 -10.45
CA MET A 84 -15.49 -53.32 -11.59
C MET A 84 -15.02 -52.12 -12.41
N ILE A 85 -13.72 -51.99 -12.61
CA ILE A 85 -13.12 -50.96 -13.45
C ILE A 85 -12.41 -51.58 -14.65
N TYR A 86 -12.32 -50.81 -15.73
CA TYR A 86 -11.68 -51.25 -16.98
C TYR A 86 -10.63 -50.25 -17.42
N PHE A 87 -9.51 -50.75 -17.91
CA PHE A 87 -8.46 -49.92 -18.52
C PHE A 87 -8.60 -50.00 -20.03
N ASP A 88 -8.83 -48.86 -20.67
CA ASP A 88 -9.11 -48.81 -22.11
C ASP A 88 -7.84 -48.90 -22.95
N ARG A 89 -6.73 -48.33 -22.47
CA ARG A 89 -5.42 -48.37 -23.15
C ARG A 89 -4.27 -48.48 -22.16
N ILE A 90 -3.33 -49.34 -22.49
CA ILE A 90 -2.05 -49.48 -21.77
C ILE A 90 -0.96 -49.48 -22.84
N GLU A 91 0.01 -48.58 -22.68
CA GLU A 91 1.11 -48.39 -23.61
C GLU A 91 2.42 -48.82 -22.93
N VAL A 92 3.15 -49.73 -23.57
CA VAL A 92 4.45 -50.19 -23.08
C VAL A 92 5.47 -50.04 -24.19
N VAL A 93 6.60 -49.42 -23.85
CA VAL A 93 7.75 -49.29 -24.74
C VAL A 93 8.82 -50.26 -24.26
N ASN A 94 9.14 -51.25 -25.09
CA ASN A 94 10.15 -52.25 -24.83
C ASN A 94 11.32 -52.15 -25.82
N PHE A 95 12.51 -52.51 -25.35
CA PHE A 95 13.73 -52.61 -26.14
C PHE A 95 14.36 -53.99 -25.93
N LEU A 96 14.64 -54.68 -27.03
CA LEU A 96 15.27 -56.00 -27.03
C LEU A 96 16.72 -55.90 -27.51
N ILE A 97 17.66 -56.37 -26.71
CA ILE A 97 19.09 -56.36 -27.04
C ILE A 97 19.39 -57.44 -28.09
N GLN A 98 20.17 -57.07 -29.11
CA GLN A 98 20.53 -57.93 -30.25
C GLN A 98 21.08 -59.31 -29.85
N SER A 99 21.88 -59.37 -28.78
CA SER A 99 22.49 -60.63 -28.30
C SER A 99 21.49 -61.64 -27.75
N ALA A 100 20.33 -61.19 -27.25
CA ALA A 100 19.31 -62.03 -26.61
C ALA A 100 18.13 -62.35 -27.54
N VAL A 101 18.10 -61.79 -28.76
CA VAL A 101 16.99 -61.95 -29.71
C VAL A 101 16.74 -63.41 -30.06
N TYR A 102 17.80 -64.16 -30.34
CA TYR A 102 17.69 -65.55 -30.79
C TYR A 102 17.05 -66.44 -29.71
N ASP A 103 17.48 -66.31 -28.46
CA ASP A 103 17.00 -67.13 -27.35
C ASP A 103 15.54 -66.79 -26.98
N ILE A 104 15.19 -65.51 -27.00
CA ILE A 104 13.82 -65.05 -26.67
C ILE A 104 12.84 -65.50 -27.75
N VAL A 105 13.17 -65.35 -29.04
CA VAL A 105 12.30 -65.80 -30.14
C VAL A 105 12.18 -67.33 -30.17
N LYS A 106 13.24 -68.06 -29.82
CA LYS A 106 13.22 -69.52 -29.76
C LYS A 106 12.33 -70.05 -28.64
N ASN A 107 12.36 -69.43 -27.46
CA ASN A 107 11.62 -69.87 -26.28
C ASN A 107 10.17 -69.35 -26.23
N TYR A 108 9.94 -68.12 -26.68
CA TYR A 108 8.64 -67.42 -26.55
C TYR A 108 7.98 -67.06 -27.87
N THR A 109 8.55 -67.50 -29.01
CA THR A 109 8.07 -67.22 -30.37
C THR A 109 8.18 -65.75 -30.80
N ALA A 110 7.68 -65.41 -31.99
CA ALA A 110 7.72 -64.05 -32.52
C ALA A 110 6.83 -63.05 -31.72
N ASP A 111 5.75 -63.55 -31.12
CA ASP A 111 4.80 -62.77 -30.30
C ASP A 111 5.15 -62.86 -28.80
N TYR A 112 6.44 -62.68 -28.45
CA TYR A 112 6.91 -62.78 -27.07
C TYR A 112 6.27 -61.73 -26.15
N ASP A 113 5.86 -60.59 -26.72
CA ASP A 113 5.22 -59.46 -26.04
C ASP A 113 3.87 -59.86 -25.41
N LYS A 114 3.03 -60.63 -26.11
CA LYS A 114 1.74 -61.10 -25.60
C LYS A 114 1.89 -61.96 -24.35
N ALA A 115 2.81 -62.91 -24.40
CA ALA A 115 3.00 -63.86 -23.32
C ALA A 115 3.71 -63.23 -22.10
N LEU A 116 4.78 -62.47 -22.34
CA LEU A 116 5.65 -61.97 -21.27
C LEU A 116 5.18 -60.63 -20.70
N ILE A 117 4.59 -59.75 -21.52
CA ILE A 117 4.26 -58.38 -21.12
C ILE A 117 2.75 -58.27 -20.85
N PHE A 118 1.89 -58.55 -21.83
CA PHE A 118 0.44 -58.30 -21.69
C PHE A 118 -0.21 -59.13 -20.58
N ASN A 119 0.07 -60.44 -20.52
CA ASN A 119 -0.48 -61.29 -19.47
C ASN A 119 -0.02 -60.85 -18.07
N LYS A 120 1.24 -60.43 -17.95
CA LYS A 120 1.82 -60.00 -16.69
C LYS A 120 1.23 -58.69 -16.21
N ILE A 121 1.02 -57.73 -17.11
CA ILE A 121 0.35 -56.44 -16.80
C ILE A 121 -1.03 -56.67 -16.20
N HIS A 122 -1.83 -57.56 -16.79
CA HIS A 122 -3.16 -57.85 -16.27
C HIS A 122 -3.12 -58.41 -14.84
N HIS A 123 -2.15 -59.26 -14.54
CA HIS A 123 -1.96 -59.82 -13.20
C HIS A 123 -1.55 -58.74 -12.18
N GLU A 124 -0.51 -57.97 -12.50
CA GLU A 124 0.00 -56.91 -11.61
C GLU A 124 -1.04 -55.82 -11.34
N LEU A 125 -1.78 -55.42 -12.37
CA LEU A 125 -2.82 -54.40 -12.24
C LEU A 125 -3.98 -54.89 -11.37
N ASN A 126 -4.35 -56.18 -11.50
CA ASN A 126 -5.35 -56.79 -10.64
C ASN A 126 -4.87 -56.88 -9.19
N GLN A 127 -3.60 -57.22 -8.97
CA GLN A 127 -2.99 -57.23 -7.64
C GLN A 127 -2.99 -55.83 -7.02
N PHE A 128 -2.58 -54.81 -7.77
CA PHE A 128 -2.62 -53.42 -7.32
C PHE A 128 -4.03 -52.96 -6.97
N CYS A 129 -5.02 -53.23 -7.84
CA CYS A 129 -6.41 -52.87 -7.60
C CYS A 129 -7.05 -53.62 -6.43
N SER A 130 -6.52 -54.79 -6.05
CA SER A 130 -7.05 -55.56 -4.92
C SER A 130 -6.69 -54.95 -3.56
N VAL A 131 -5.53 -54.28 -3.47
CA VAL A 131 -5.07 -53.64 -2.23
C VAL A 131 -5.65 -52.24 -2.08
N HIS A 132 -5.84 -51.53 -3.20
CA HIS A 132 -6.26 -50.13 -3.21
C HIS A 132 -7.77 -49.93 -3.44
N THR A 133 -8.26 -48.80 -2.92
CA THR A 133 -9.64 -48.35 -3.18
C THR A 133 -9.74 -47.66 -4.55
N LEU A 134 -10.95 -47.61 -5.13
CA LEU A 134 -11.17 -46.91 -6.41
C LEU A 134 -10.78 -45.42 -6.33
N GLN A 135 -11.03 -44.78 -5.19
CA GLN A 135 -10.67 -43.38 -4.97
C GLN A 135 -9.16 -43.16 -5.02
N GLU A 136 -8.38 -43.99 -4.32
CA GLU A 136 -6.92 -43.93 -4.34
C GLU A 136 -6.37 -44.15 -5.75
N VAL A 137 -6.85 -45.17 -6.46
CA VAL A 137 -6.40 -45.51 -7.82
C VAL A 137 -6.74 -44.40 -8.83
N TYR A 138 -7.87 -43.71 -8.67
CA TYR A 138 -8.33 -42.70 -9.62
C TYR A 138 -7.75 -41.30 -9.38
N ILE A 139 -7.49 -40.94 -8.11
CA ILE A 139 -7.15 -39.57 -7.72
C ILE A 139 -5.72 -39.47 -7.15
N GLU A 140 -5.36 -40.33 -6.20
CA GLU A 140 -4.19 -40.08 -5.33
C GLU A 140 -2.93 -40.82 -5.78
N LEU A 141 -3.07 -42.05 -6.26
CA LEU A 141 -1.96 -42.96 -6.57
C LEU A 141 -1.83 -43.31 -8.05
N PHE A 142 -2.59 -42.64 -8.92
CA PHE A 142 -2.60 -42.95 -10.36
C PHE A 142 -1.20 -42.88 -10.97
N ASP A 143 -0.44 -41.83 -10.67
CA ASP A 143 0.91 -41.62 -11.21
C ASP A 143 1.93 -42.67 -10.69
N GLN A 144 1.64 -43.31 -9.56
CA GLN A 144 2.51 -44.35 -8.98
C GLN A 144 2.30 -45.72 -9.64
N ILE A 145 1.17 -45.93 -10.30
CA ILE A 145 0.85 -47.20 -10.98
C ILE A 145 1.86 -47.46 -12.09
N ASP A 146 2.17 -46.43 -12.88
CA ASP A 146 3.09 -46.52 -14.02
C ASP A 146 4.49 -46.98 -13.56
N GLU A 147 5.01 -46.39 -12.49
CA GLU A 147 6.32 -46.72 -11.95
C GLU A 147 6.35 -48.11 -11.29
N ASN A 148 5.33 -48.44 -10.50
CA ASN A 148 5.23 -49.76 -9.87
C ASN A 148 5.12 -50.87 -10.92
N LEU A 149 4.32 -50.65 -11.96
CA LEU A 149 4.15 -51.61 -13.04
C LEU A 149 5.44 -51.77 -13.84
N LYS A 150 6.16 -50.69 -14.14
CA LYS A 150 7.47 -50.75 -14.78
C LYS A 150 8.46 -51.58 -13.96
N LEU A 151 8.55 -51.35 -12.65
CA LEU A 151 9.47 -52.06 -11.78
C LEU A 151 9.12 -53.56 -11.68
N ALA A 152 7.85 -53.89 -11.47
CA ALA A 152 7.39 -55.28 -11.37
C ALA A 152 7.66 -56.06 -12.67
N LEU A 153 7.34 -55.47 -13.82
CA LEU A 153 7.62 -56.10 -15.10
C LEU A 153 9.12 -56.26 -15.34
N GLN A 154 9.95 -55.26 -14.99
CA GLN A 154 11.39 -55.36 -15.19
C GLN A 154 12.03 -56.44 -14.31
N GLN A 155 11.58 -56.61 -13.07
CA GLN A 155 12.07 -57.66 -12.17
C GLN A 155 11.82 -59.06 -12.74
N ASP A 156 10.61 -59.28 -13.24
CA ASP A 156 10.20 -60.56 -13.82
C ASP A 156 10.93 -60.86 -15.13
N LEU A 157 11.07 -59.86 -16.00
CA LEU A 157 11.80 -60.00 -17.26
C LEU A 157 13.29 -60.25 -17.03
N THR A 158 13.87 -59.72 -15.95
CA THR A 158 15.28 -59.97 -15.60
C THR A 158 15.54 -61.46 -15.34
N THR A 159 14.54 -62.19 -14.82
CA THR A 159 14.64 -63.63 -14.53
C THR A 159 14.25 -64.49 -15.72
N MET A 160 13.19 -64.13 -16.45
CA MET A 160 12.64 -64.95 -17.55
C MET A 160 13.31 -64.74 -18.91
N ALA A 161 13.76 -63.51 -19.19
CA ALA A 161 14.24 -63.10 -20.50
C ALA A 161 15.34 -62.03 -20.35
N PRO A 162 16.57 -62.41 -19.94
CA PRO A 162 17.66 -61.46 -19.79
C PRO A 162 17.98 -60.82 -21.15
N GLY A 163 17.81 -59.50 -21.23
CA GLY A 163 18.02 -58.73 -22.46
C GLY A 163 16.77 -58.06 -23.03
N LEU A 164 15.60 -58.29 -22.42
CA LEU A 164 14.40 -57.48 -22.65
C LEU A 164 14.29 -56.38 -21.59
N ILE A 165 14.32 -55.12 -22.01
CA ILE A 165 14.28 -53.95 -21.13
C ILE A 165 13.00 -53.16 -21.40
N ILE A 166 12.29 -52.80 -20.35
CA ILE A 166 11.14 -51.90 -20.42
C ILE A 166 11.62 -50.47 -20.20
N GLN A 167 11.40 -49.62 -21.20
CA GLN A 167 11.82 -48.22 -21.13
C GLN A 167 10.81 -47.38 -20.35
N ALA A 168 9.53 -47.50 -20.71
CA ALA A 168 8.44 -46.77 -20.08
C ALA A 168 7.13 -47.55 -20.20
N VAL A 169 6.28 -47.38 -19.20
CA VAL A 169 4.91 -47.88 -19.15
C VAL A 169 4.01 -46.70 -18.86
N ARG A 170 2.88 -46.61 -19.57
CA ARG A 170 1.83 -45.63 -19.29
C ARG A 170 0.48 -46.31 -19.31
N VAL A 171 -0.27 -46.15 -18.24
CA VAL A 171 -1.64 -46.66 -18.11
C VAL A 171 -2.60 -45.48 -18.28
N THR A 172 -3.68 -45.65 -19.05
CA THR A 172 -4.73 -44.62 -19.12
C THR A 172 -5.66 -44.70 -17.91
N LYS A 173 -6.32 -43.59 -17.58
CA LYS A 173 -7.27 -43.55 -16.46
C LYS A 173 -8.36 -44.62 -16.64
N PRO A 174 -8.68 -45.39 -15.58
CA PRO A 174 -9.71 -46.42 -15.66
C PRO A 174 -11.08 -45.81 -15.93
N ASN A 175 -11.88 -46.53 -16.70
CA ASN A 175 -13.25 -46.12 -17.02
C ASN A 175 -14.20 -46.58 -15.92
N ILE A 176 -14.77 -45.61 -15.21
CA ILE A 176 -15.74 -45.82 -14.13
C ILE A 176 -17.15 -45.52 -14.66
N PRO A 177 -18.17 -46.34 -14.31
CA PRO A 177 -19.56 -46.08 -14.64
C PRO A 177 -20.03 -44.67 -14.23
N GLU A 178 -20.86 -44.05 -15.07
CA GLU A 178 -21.27 -42.64 -14.88
C GLU A 178 -21.96 -42.35 -13.55
N THR A 179 -22.71 -43.29 -13.01
CA THR A 179 -23.44 -43.11 -11.74
C THR A 179 -22.50 -42.80 -10.58
N ILE A 180 -21.40 -43.54 -10.50
CA ILE A 180 -20.38 -43.40 -9.47
C ILE A 180 -19.51 -42.16 -9.75
N ARG A 181 -19.22 -41.88 -11.03
CA ARG A 181 -18.45 -40.70 -11.45
C ARG A 181 -19.09 -39.39 -10.97
N ARG A 182 -20.40 -39.21 -11.19
CA ARG A 182 -21.13 -38.01 -10.75
C ARG A 182 -21.08 -37.84 -9.23
N ASN A 183 -21.15 -38.92 -8.47
CA ASN A 183 -21.05 -38.87 -7.01
C ASN A 183 -19.65 -38.43 -6.55
N TYR A 184 -18.58 -38.91 -7.20
CA TYR A 184 -17.22 -38.47 -6.89
C TYR A 184 -16.98 -37.00 -7.24
N GLU A 185 -17.46 -36.54 -8.40
CA GLU A 185 -17.37 -35.13 -8.80
C GLU A 185 -18.05 -34.22 -7.77
N LEU A 186 -19.23 -34.62 -7.27
CA LEU A 186 -19.93 -33.89 -6.21
C LEU A 186 -19.14 -33.91 -4.90
N MET A 187 -18.67 -35.07 -4.44
CA MET A 187 -17.90 -35.18 -3.20
C MET A 187 -16.58 -34.40 -3.24
N GLU A 188 -15.86 -34.41 -4.36
CA GLU A 188 -14.63 -33.63 -4.52
C GLU A 188 -14.91 -32.13 -4.51
N SER A 189 -16.03 -31.70 -5.13
CA SER A 189 -16.47 -30.32 -5.07
C SER A 189 -16.80 -29.88 -3.64
N GLU A 190 -17.43 -30.75 -2.85
CA GLU A 190 -17.77 -30.49 -1.45
C GLU A 190 -16.53 -30.47 -0.56
N LYS A 191 -15.63 -31.44 -0.72
CA LYS A 191 -14.34 -31.49 -0.01
C LYS A 191 -13.54 -30.21 -0.25
N THR A 192 -13.48 -29.76 -1.50
CA THR A 192 -12.80 -28.51 -1.87
C THR A 192 -13.48 -27.29 -1.25
N LYS A 193 -14.81 -27.20 -1.28
CA LYS A 193 -15.57 -26.10 -0.64
C LYS A 193 -15.33 -26.06 0.87
N LEU A 194 -15.30 -27.20 1.54
CA LEU A 194 -15.02 -27.28 2.98
C LEU A 194 -13.60 -26.82 3.30
N LEU A 195 -12.61 -27.23 2.52
CA LEU A 195 -11.22 -26.78 2.70
C LEU A 195 -11.09 -25.27 2.48
N ILE A 196 -11.74 -24.73 1.44
CA ILE A 196 -11.77 -23.28 1.18
C ILE A 196 -12.46 -22.54 2.32
N ALA A 197 -13.61 -23.02 2.81
CA ALA A 197 -14.32 -22.41 3.92
C ALA A 197 -13.46 -22.39 5.20
N ALA A 198 -12.78 -23.49 5.51
CA ALA A 198 -11.88 -23.57 6.67
C ALA A 198 -10.67 -22.62 6.54
N GLN A 199 -10.08 -22.51 5.35
CA GLN A 199 -9.00 -21.54 5.11
C GLN A 199 -9.51 -20.11 5.18
N LYS A 200 -10.70 -19.83 4.64
CA LYS A 200 -11.35 -18.51 4.69
C LYS A 200 -11.66 -18.11 6.12
N GLN A 201 -12.15 -19.02 6.97
CA GLN A 201 -12.33 -18.78 8.40
C GLN A 201 -11.03 -18.34 9.07
N LYS A 202 -9.92 -19.05 8.81
CA LYS A 202 -8.59 -18.66 9.33
C LYS A 202 -8.11 -17.31 8.82
N VAL A 203 -8.43 -16.96 7.58
CA VAL A 203 -8.10 -15.64 7.02
C VAL A 203 -8.92 -14.55 7.72
N VAL A 204 -10.23 -14.74 7.87
CA VAL A 204 -11.11 -13.78 8.55
C VAL A 204 -10.71 -13.58 10.02
N GLU A 205 -10.35 -14.66 10.74
CA GLU A 205 -9.85 -14.57 12.12
C GLU A 205 -8.58 -13.73 12.19
N LYS A 206 -7.61 -13.99 11.30
CA LYS A 206 -6.35 -13.22 11.24
C LYS A 206 -6.59 -11.77 10.79
N GLU A 207 -7.48 -11.55 9.84
CA GLU A 207 -7.85 -10.21 9.36
C GLU A 207 -8.47 -9.40 10.50
N ALA A 208 -9.40 -9.98 11.27
CA ALA A 208 -9.97 -9.33 12.45
C ALA A 208 -8.91 -8.99 13.51
N GLU A 209 -7.92 -9.86 13.73
CA GLU A 209 -6.78 -9.54 14.60
C GLU A 209 -5.92 -8.41 14.05
N THR A 210 -5.67 -8.39 12.74
CA THR A 210 -4.89 -7.31 12.11
C THR A 210 -5.63 -5.98 12.14
N GLU A 211 -6.96 -5.98 11.96
CA GLU A 211 -7.79 -4.78 11.99
C GLU A 211 -7.83 -4.19 13.40
N ARG A 212 -7.95 -5.02 14.44
CA ARG A 212 -7.83 -4.58 15.83
C ARG A 212 -6.49 -3.90 16.10
N LYS A 213 -5.39 -4.51 15.67
CA LYS A 213 -4.04 -3.91 15.83
C LYS A 213 -3.91 -2.61 15.04
N LYS A 214 -4.46 -2.55 13.83
CA LYS A 214 -4.45 -1.35 13.01
C LYS A 214 -5.21 -0.20 13.67
N ALA A 215 -6.38 -0.47 14.25
CA ALA A 215 -7.16 0.53 14.97
C ALA A 215 -6.42 1.06 16.21
N LEU A 216 -5.71 0.20 16.95
CA LEU A 216 -4.86 0.62 18.07
C LEU A 216 -3.71 1.52 17.62
N ILE A 217 -3.00 1.13 16.56
CA ILE A 217 -1.90 1.92 15.98
C ILE A 217 -2.42 3.28 15.47
N GLU A 218 -3.62 3.31 14.88
CA GLU A 218 -4.24 4.53 14.38
C GLU A 218 -4.65 5.47 15.52
N ALA A 219 -5.25 4.94 16.59
CA ALA A 219 -5.57 5.73 17.79
C ALA A 219 -4.30 6.30 18.45
N GLU A 220 -3.25 5.50 18.59
CA GLU A 220 -1.96 5.94 19.14
C GLU A 220 -1.31 7.02 18.27
N LYS A 221 -1.34 6.85 16.94
CA LYS A 221 -0.84 7.86 15.99
C LYS A 221 -1.57 9.18 16.16
N ILE A 222 -2.90 9.16 16.28
CA ILE A 222 -3.70 10.38 16.46
C ILE A 222 -3.35 11.06 17.80
N ALA A 223 -3.18 10.28 18.87
CA ALA A 223 -2.76 10.82 20.17
C ALA A 223 -1.39 11.50 20.09
N GLN A 224 -0.40 10.88 19.44
CA GLN A 224 0.93 11.47 19.26
C GLN A 224 0.89 12.74 18.40
N VAL A 225 0.10 12.74 17.32
CA VAL A 225 -0.08 13.94 16.48
C VAL A 225 -0.76 15.05 17.28
N ALA A 226 -1.78 14.73 18.07
CA ALA A 226 -2.45 15.70 18.94
C ALA A 226 -1.46 16.32 19.95
N GLU A 227 -0.61 15.51 20.58
CA GLU A 227 0.43 15.96 21.51
C GLU A 227 1.41 16.93 20.84
N ILE A 228 1.90 16.61 19.64
CA ILE A 228 2.80 17.50 18.89
C ILE A 228 2.10 18.83 18.55
N THR A 229 0.86 18.77 18.06
CA THR A 229 0.10 20.00 17.72
C THR A 229 -0.20 20.83 18.96
N TYR A 230 -0.42 20.20 20.11
CA TYR A 230 -0.60 20.89 21.37
C TYR A 230 0.71 21.55 21.83
N GLY A 231 1.83 20.84 21.75
CA GLY A 231 3.15 21.37 22.05
C GLY A 231 3.52 22.58 21.18
N GLN A 232 3.20 22.54 19.89
CA GLN A 232 3.38 23.69 18.97
C GLN A 232 2.57 24.91 19.44
N LYS A 233 1.28 24.73 19.76
CA LYS A 233 0.42 25.82 20.24
C LYS A 233 0.87 26.40 21.57
N VAL A 234 1.36 25.56 22.48
CA VAL A 234 1.91 26.03 23.77
C VAL A 234 3.18 26.84 23.53
N MET A 235 4.08 26.34 22.68
CA MET A 235 5.31 27.05 22.32
C MET A 235 5.00 28.40 21.67
N GLU A 236 4.05 28.47 20.74
CA GLU A 236 3.60 29.72 20.11
C GLU A 236 3.13 30.73 21.17
N LYS A 237 2.24 30.33 22.08
CA LYS A 237 1.76 31.21 23.15
C LYS A 237 2.85 31.63 24.13
N GLU A 238 3.79 30.74 24.45
CA GLU A 238 4.94 31.10 25.27
C GLU A 238 5.87 32.09 24.57
N THR A 239 6.07 31.94 23.26
CA THR A 239 6.84 32.91 22.48
C THR A 239 6.15 34.27 22.38
N GLU A 240 4.82 34.29 22.20
CA GLU A 240 4.03 35.52 22.22
C GLU A 240 4.18 36.25 23.56
N LYS A 241 4.03 35.53 24.68
CA LYS A 241 4.25 36.11 26.02
C LYS A 241 5.64 36.71 26.18
N ARG A 242 6.70 35.98 25.76
CA ARG A 242 8.07 36.51 25.83
C ARG A 242 8.28 37.74 24.96
N ILE A 243 7.66 37.79 23.78
CA ILE A 243 7.74 38.97 22.91
C ILE A 243 7.07 40.16 23.60
N SER A 244 5.88 39.99 24.17
CA SER A 244 5.20 41.04 24.92
C SER A 244 6.03 41.54 26.11
N GLU A 245 6.64 40.65 26.89
CA GLU A 245 7.52 41.04 27.99
C GLU A 245 8.73 41.86 27.53
N ILE A 246 9.34 41.48 26.39
CA ILE A 246 10.46 42.23 25.80
C ILE A 246 9.98 43.59 25.29
N GLU A 247 8.82 43.68 24.66
CA GLU A 247 8.23 44.92 24.17
C GLU A 247 7.91 45.88 25.31
N ASP A 248 7.31 45.39 26.40
CA ASP A 248 7.02 46.18 27.60
C ASP A 248 8.31 46.70 28.24
N ALA A 249 9.33 45.84 28.38
CA ALA A 249 10.63 46.24 28.90
C ALA A 249 11.31 47.28 28.00
N ALA A 250 11.24 47.12 26.68
CA ALA A 250 11.78 48.07 25.71
C ALA A 250 11.04 49.40 25.74
N PHE A 251 9.71 49.39 25.89
CA PHE A 251 8.89 50.59 26.01
C PHE A 251 9.22 51.37 27.29
N LEU A 252 9.29 50.68 28.43
CA LEU A 252 9.69 51.30 29.71
C LEU A 252 11.10 51.90 29.64
N ALA A 253 12.06 51.18 29.03
CA ALA A 253 13.41 51.70 28.85
C ALA A 253 13.43 52.95 27.95
N ARG A 254 12.61 52.96 26.88
CA ARG A 254 12.51 54.08 25.95
C ARG A 254 11.87 55.32 26.59
N GLU A 255 10.78 55.16 27.33
CA GLU A 255 10.10 56.28 28.00
C GLU A 255 10.96 56.86 29.12
N LYS A 256 11.69 56.02 29.90
CA LYS A 256 12.68 56.51 30.86
C LYS A 256 13.78 57.32 30.18
N ALA A 257 14.37 56.81 29.11
CA ALA A 257 15.41 57.52 28.37
C ALA A 257 14.92 58.86 27.79
N ARG A 258 13.65 58.93 27.33
CA ARG A 258 13.03 60.17 26.88
C ARG A 258 12.85 61.16 28.03
N ALA A 259 12.28 60.72 29.15
CA ALA A 259 12.08 61.55 30.33
C ALA A 259 13.43 62.09 30.89
N ASP A 260 14.45 61.24 30.93
CA ASP A 260 15.80 61.62 31.36
C ASP A 260 16.43 62.64 30.41
N ALA A 261 16.27 62.46 29.10
CA ALA A 261 16.74 63.41 28.09
C ALA A 261 16.01 64.76 28.21
N GLU A 262 14.69 64.76 28.36
CA GLU A 262 13.89 65.97 28.56
C GLU A 262 14.30 66.69 29.85
N CYS A 263 14.45 65.97 30.96
CA CYS A 263 14.94 66.52 32.23
C CYS A 263 16.33 67.15 32.07
N TYR A 264 17.26 66.45 31.42
CA TYR A 264 18.61 66.96 31.18
C TYR A 264 18.60 68.23 30.31
N THR A 265 17.81 68.25 29.24
CA THR A 265 17.67 69.44 28.39
C THR A 265 17.06 70.61 29.16
N ALA A 266 16.00 70.38 29.94
CA ALA A 266 15.36 71.40 30.77
C ALA A 266 16.31 71.96 31.82
N MET A 267 17.08 71.10 32.50
CA MET A 267 18.12 71.52 33.45
C MET A 267 19.19 72.39 32.79
N LYS A 268 19.70 71.98 31.61
CA LYS A 268 20.71 72.76 30.88
C LYS A 268 20.18 74.09 30.38
N VAL A 269 18.92 74.14 29.93
CA VAL A 269 18.25 75.38 29.56
C VAL A 269 18.07 76.28 30.77
N ALA A 270 17.67 75.75 31.93
CA ALA A 270 17.54 76.51 33.17
C ALA A 270 18.89 77.09 33.65
N GLU A 271 19.97 76.29 33.60
CA GLU A 271 21.35 76.75 33.87
C GLU A 271 21.78 77.87 32.90
N ALA A 272 21.54 77.69 31.60
CA ALA A 272 21.84 78.71 30.59
C ALA A 272 21.04 80.00 30.82
N ASN A 273 19.77 79.88 31.21
CA ASN A 273 18.92 81.02 31.53
C ASN A 273 19.38 81.76 32.79
N LYS A 274 19.92 81.04 33.80
CA LYS A 274 20.55 81.67 34.96
C LYS A 274 21.73 82.56 34.55
N MET A 275 22.57 82.11 33.61
CA MET A 275 23.69 82.91 33.11
C MET A 275 23.26 84.09 32.23
N LYS A 276 22.12 83.97 31.53
CA LYS A 276 21.54 85.04 30.70
C LYS A 276 20.84 86.14 31.52
N LEU A 277 20.65 85.98 32.83
CA LEU A 277 20.05 86.99 33.72
C LEU A 277 21.03 88.13 34.05
N THR A 278 21.68 88.72 33.05
CA THR A 278 22.41 89.98 33.20
C THR A 278 21.49 91.16 32.90
N PRO A 279 21.63 92.31 33.61
CA PRO A 279 20.75 93.46 33.40
C PRO A 279 20.81 93.97 31.96
N GLU A 280 21.98 93.88 31.33
CA GLU A 280 22.25 94.29 29.95
C GLU A 280 21.53 93.39 28.92
N TYR A 281 21.54 92.07 29.12
CA TYR A 281 20.86 91.14 28.23
C TYR A 281 19.34 91.24 28.35
N LEU A 282 18.81 91.43 29.56
CA LEU A 282 17.39 91.67 29.80
C LEU A 282 16.90 92.97 29.15
N GLN A 283 17.71 94.04 29.19
CA GLN A 283 17.41 95.28 28.48
C GLN A 283 17.40 95.06 26.96
N LEU A 284 18.42 94.39 26.42
CA LEU A 284 18.48 94.07 24.99
C LEU A 284 17.29 93.21 24.55
N MET A 285 16.91 92.20 25.34
CA MET A 285 15.73 91.37 25.08
C MET A 285 14.43 92.18 25.19
N LYS A 286 14.32 93.08 26.17
CA LYS A 286 13.19 94.02 26.30
C LYS A 286 13.06 94.89 25.05
N TYR A 287 14.15 95.51 24.59
CA TYR A 287 14.12 96.33 23.37
C TYR A 287 13.83 95.50 22.12
N LYS A 288 14.36 94.28 22.00
CA LYS A 288 14.01 93.36 20.91
C LYS A 288 12.53 92.97 20.92
N ALA A 289 11.96 92.66 22.09
CA ALA A 289 10.54 92.35 22.22
C ALA A 289 9.65 93.57 21.93
N ILE A 290 10.05 94.76 22.38
CA ILE A 290 9.37 96.02 22.04
C ILE A 290 9.43 96.26 20.53
N ALA A 291 10.58 96.08 19.88
CA ALA A 291 10.74 96.26 18.43
C ALA A 291 9.93 95.24 17.59
N ALA A 292 9.82 93.99 18.05
CA ALA A 292 9.01 92.97 17.38
C ALA A 292 7.50 93.18 17.59
N ASN A 293 7.08 93.68 18.76
CA ASN A 293 5.68 93.89 19.10
C ASN A 293 5.17 95.31 18.80
N SER A 294 6.03 96.27 18.43
CA SER A 294 5.63 97.64 18.12
C SER A 294 4.91 97.70 16.77
N LYS A 295 3.57 97.82 16.81
CA LYS A 295 2.78 98.34 15.70
C LYS A 295 2.87 99.87 15.75
N ILE A 296 3.39 100.48 14.69
CA ILE A 296 3.64 101.93 14.62
C ILE A 296 2.30 102.63 14.31
N TYR A 297 1.86 103.55 15.19
CA TYR A 297 0.70 104.42 14.98
C TYR A 297 1.18 105.88 14.90
N PHE A 298 0.75 106.65 13.89
CA PHE A 298 1.14 108.06 13.68
C PHE A 298 -0.05 109.02 13.90
N GLY A 299 0.07 110.00 14.80
CA GLY A 299 -0.96 111.01 15.09
C GLY A 299 -0.47 112.09 16.07
N LYS A 300 -1.12 113.27 16.09
CA LYS A 300 -0.63 114.51 16.76
C LYS A 300 -0.63 114.51 18.29
N ASP A 301 -1.16 113.48 18.96
CA ASP A 301 -1.07 113.29 20.41
C ASP A 301 -0.84 111.80 20.73
N ILE A 302 0.38 111.45 21.20
CA ILE A 302 0.73 110.08 21.62
C ILE A 302 0.60 110.00 23.15
N PRO A 303 -0.29 109.15 23.71
CA PRO A 303 -0.42 108.99 25.16
C PRO A 303 0.84 108.42 25.80
N ASN A 304 1.22 108.96 26.95
CA ASN A 304 2.43 108.65 27.72
C ASN A 304 2.35 107.28 28.44
N MET A 305 1.96 106.21 27.73
CA MET A 305 1.79 104.86 28.31
C MET A 305 2.98 103.93 28.04
N PHE A 306 4.04 104.41 27.38
CA PHE A 306 5.20 103.60 26.98
C PHE A 306 6.50 103.88 27.76
N MET A 307 6.51 104.83 28.72
CA MET A 307 7.75 105.22 29.43
C MET A 307 7.76 105.11 30.97
N ASP A 308 6.68 104.69 31.63
CA ASP A 308 6.70 104.47 33.08
C ASP A 308 6.59 102.99 33.46
N TYR A 309 7.75 102.37 33.73
CA TYR A 309 7.83 101.20 34.62
C TYR A 309 9.08 101.31 35.50
N ALA A 310 9.27 102.49 36.11
CA ALA A 310 10.11 102.66 37.28
C ALA A 310 9.18 102.72 38.51
N GLY A 311 8.94 101.56 39.12
CA GLY A 311 8.32 101.45 40.45
C GLY A 311 6.80 101.37 40.49
N SER A 312 6.25 100.15 40.57
CA SER A 312 5.16 99.85 41.50
C SER A 312 4.94 98.35 41.65
N GLN A 313 4.95 97.88 42.90
CA GLN A 313 4.46 96.56 43.29
C GLN A 313 2.93 96.59 43.33
N THR A 314 2.24 95.60 42.73
CA THR A 314 1.05 94.99 43.35
C THR A 314 0.60 93.71 42.65
N LYS A 315 0.58 92.64 43.46
CA LYS A 315 -0.31 91.47 43.50
C LYS A 315 -1.38 91.33 42.41
N PHE A 316 -1.38 90.19 41.73
CA PHE A 316 -2.60 89.42 41.45
C PHE A 316 -2.31 87.94 41.65
N ALA A 317 -3.03 87.35 42.61
CA ALA A 317 -3.10 85.93 42.88
C ALA A 317 -4.44 85.40 42.36
N GLU A 318 -4.46 84.08 42.18
CA GLU A 318 -5.61 83.17 42.13
C GLU A 318 -6.35 82.91 40.82
N GLY A 319 -6.41 81.62 40.49
CA GLY A 319 -7.62 80.97 40.00
C GLY A 319 -7.44 80.13 38.74
N LEU A 320 -7.22 78.82 38.87
CA LEU A 320 -8.15 77.79 38.37
C LEU A 320 -7.61 76.37 38.63
N SER A 321 -8.39 75.65 39.43
CA SER A 321 -8.35 74.24 39.79
C SER A 321 -9.07 73.37 38.76
N GLU A 322 -8.63 72.12 38.60
CA GLU A 322 -9.39 70.87 38.34
C GLU A 322 -8.33 69.80 37.94
N GLY A 323 -8.13 68.63 38.55
CA GLY A 323 -8.94 67.86 39.49
C GLY A 323 -9.51 66.61 38.81
N ILE A 324 -8.70 65.55 38.58
CA ILE A 324 -9.21 64.17 38.40
C ILE A 324 -8.25 63.17 39.07
N HIS A 325 -8.84 62.38 39.95
CA HIS A 325 -8.30 61.34 40.83
C HIS A 325 -7.95 60.05 40.07
N GLU A 326 -6.84 59.42 40.48
CA GLU A 326 -6.61 57.97 40.44
C GLU A 326 -7.46 57.27 41.53
N GLU A 327 -7.88 56.03 41.30
CA GLU A 327 -7.72 54.93 42.28
C GLU A 327 -7.76 53.55 41.59
N ASP A 328 -6.85 52.71 42.07
CA ASP A 328 -6.61 51.31 41.76
C ASP A 328 -7.63 50.35 42.39
N GLY A 329 -7.68 49.11 41.89
CA GLY A 329 -7.41 47.95 42.76
C GLY A 329 -8.55 47.03 43.23
N ALA A 330 -8.58 45.85 42.62
CA ALA A 330 -8.66 44.51 43.24
C ALA A 330 -9.95 43.99 43.94
N GLY A 331 -10.63 43.05 43.26
CA GLY A 331 -10.80 41.64 43.66
C GLY A 331 -11.64 41.25 44.89
N THR A 332 -12.65 40.38 44.69
CA THR A 332 -12.78 39.06 45.34
C THR A 332 -13.95 38.25 44.78
N SER A 333 -13.93 36.98 45.13
CA SER A 333 -14.43 35.74 44.53
C SER A 333 -15.91 35.36 44.71
N GLU A 334 -16.34 34.48 43.79
CA GLU A 334 -17.25 33.32 43.93
C GLU A 334 -18.72 33.51 44.32
N ASP A 335 -19.62 33.08 43.41
CA ASP A 335 -20.68 32.15 43.79
C ASP A 335 -21.21 31.34 42.58
N THR A 336 -21.12 30.03 42.72
CA THR A 336 -21.74 28.98 41.90
C THR A 336 -23.27 29.06 41.87
N LYS A 337 -23.88 28.93 40.69
CA LYS A 337 -25.22 28.32 40.53
C LYS A 337 -25.35 27.57 39.21
N LEU A 338 -25.56 26.27 39.35
CA LEU A 338 -26.07 25.33 38.36
C LEU A 338 -27.45 25.76 37.83
N LEU A 339 -27.71 25.59 36.54
CA LEU A 339 -28.65 24.61 35.96
C LEU A 339 -29.04 24.97 34.51
N HIS A 340 -28.85 23.97 33.63
CA HIS A 340 -29.73 23.53 32.54
C HIS A 340 -30.83 24.49 32.03
N ASN A 341 -30.79 24.84 30.73
CA ASN A 341 -31.80 24.36 29.76
C ASN A 341 -31.57 24.91 28.33
N ILE A 342 -31.65 23.99 27.36
CA ILE A 342 -32.34 24.05 26.04
C ILE A 342 -31.82 25.15 25.08
N ASN A 343 -31.21 24.82 23.94
CA ASN A 343 -31.78 24.05 22.82
C ASN A 343 -30.68 23.44 21.94
#